data_AF-A0A2D9D9M8-F1
#
_entry.id   AF-A0A2D9D9M8-F1
#
_cell.length_a   1.000
_cell.length_b   1.000
_cell.length_c   1.000
_cell.angle_alpha   90.00
_cell.angle_beta   90.00
_cell.angle_gamma   90.00
#
_symmetry.space_group_name_H-M   'P 1'
#
loop_
_entity.id
_entity.type
_entity.pdbx_description
1 polymer ?
#
loop_
_entity_poly.entity_id
_entity_poly.type
_entity_poly.pdbx_seq_one_letter_code
_entity_poly.pdbx_strand_id
1 'polypeptide(L)'
;MSFTWVADGVEDDALIYASKFPANQQEEKERFYLDSINSEPVYDIFLTEYSYADCKSRELNLGLDLKGGMNVTLEVMVVDVLKALANNSKDSIFNAAIKNTLVAQRNSQDDFVSLFAFEYEKLSPNNGLAVLFAAQLKDKIKINANNNEVIDIISIEVEDAISRSFNILRSRIDRFGVTQPNIQRLETAGRILVELPGIKDPERARKLLQSTAQLEFWETYEYAELFESLESVNKYLRDIENAKNESEELLENNDVNIEKEVKESANSDINEDSEESSLLADVLSDDSLSTDSLSTDLSFEEFATENPLYAVLFPNVNQQTNQLNPGPVVGICAIKDTAQVNKYLNDKSVMKMFPLDVVFSYTVKPYDADGKFVQLVALKSNRGGKAAMEGDVVTDANETFGQFSSTAEVSMEMNAEGAKQWKRLTKENIGKSVAIVLDGYVYSYPTVQSEIAGGRSSIT
;
A
#
# COMPACT_ATOMS: atom_id res chain seq x y z
N MET A 1 7.01 -34.59 5.66
CA MET A 1 6.81 -33.71 6.82
C MET A 1 5.68 -32.74 6.47
N SER A 2 4.98 -32.14 7.43
CA SER A 2 3.89 -31.20 7.10
C SER A 2 4.47 -29.84 6.74
N PHE A 3 3.83 -29.13 5.80
CA PHE A 3 4.15 -27.73 5.46
C PHE A 3 4.13 -26.83 6.71
N THR A 4 3.24 -27.12 7.67
CA THR A 4 3.20 -26.44 8.97
C THR A 4 4.47 -26.56 9.77
N TRP A 5 5.03 -27.76 9.88
CA TRP A 5 6.24 -27.97 10.68
C TRP A 5 7.44 -27.22 10.09
N VAL A 6 7.51 -27.12 8.75
CA VAL A 6 8.57 -26.38 8.08
C VAL A 6 8.39 -24.87 8.23
N ALA A 7 7.16 -24.37 8.05
CA ALA A 7 6.86 -22.94 8.23
C ALA A 7 7.14 -22.48 9.68
N ASP A 8 6.73 -23.26 10.68
CA ASP A 8 7.00 -22.98 12.09
C ASP A 8 8.51 -22.98 12.39
N GLY A 9 9.28 -23.90 11.80
CA GLY A 9 10.73 -23.94 11.94
C GLY A 9 11.43 -22.68 11.44
N VAL A 10 11.01 -22.16 10.27
CA VAL A 10 11.55 -20.90 9.71
C VAL A 10 11.20 -19.70 10.60
N GLU A 11 10.01 -19.69 11.21
CA GLU A 11 9.62 -18.64 12.16
C GLU A 11 10.43 -18.69 13.47
N ASP A 12 10.70 -19.89 13.98
CA ASP A 12 11.57 -20.08 15.14
C ASP A 12 13.00 -19.61 14.83
N ASP A 13 13.53 -19.91 13.64
CA ASP A 13 14.83 -19.42 13.20
C ASP A 13 14.87 -17.88 13.10
N ALA A 14 13.78 -17.26 12.64
CA ALA A 14 13.64 -15.80 12.61
C ALA A 14 13.68 -15.18 14.01
N LEU A 15 13.01 -15.81 14.98
CA LEU A 15 13.03 -15.38 16.39
C LEU A 15 14.42 -15.54 17.00
N ILE A 16 15.11 -16.65 16.71
CA ILE A 16 16.49 -16.88 17.13
C ILE A 16 17.42 -15.82 16.53
N TYR A 17 17.27 -15.50 15.25
CA TYR A 17 18.02 -14.43 14.59
C TYR A 17 17.76 -13.07 15.26
N ALA A 18 16.50 -12.71 15.48
CA ALA A 18 16.10 -11.46 16.11
C ALA A 18 16.63 -11.31 17.54
N SER A 19 16.67 -12.41 18.32
CA SER A 19 17.13 -12.42 19.72
C SER A 19 18.57 -11.94 19.91
N LYS A 20 19.38 -11.94 18.84
CA LYS A 20 20.76 -11.45 18.83
C LYS A 20 20.86 -9.92 18.87
N PHE A 21 19.76 -9.19 18.69
CA PHE A 21 19.71 -7.73 18.63
C PHE A 21 19.05 -7.12 19.87
N PRO A 22 19.28 -5.82 20.17
CA PRO A 22 18.62 -5.11 21.26
C PRO A 22 17.09 -5.14 21.13
N ALA A 23 16.38 -5.20 22.27
CA ALA A 23 14.92 -5.40 22.33
C ALA A 23 14.08 -4.46 21.44
N ASN A 24 14.53 -3.22 21.24
CA ASN A 24 13.86 -2.24 20.39
C ASN A 24 14.04 -2.46 18.87
N GLN A 25 14.88 -3.40 18.46
CA GLN A 25 15.17 -3.74 17.06
C GLN A 25 14.77 -5.19 16.71
N GLN A 26 14.42 -6.01 17.71
CA GLN A 26 14.15 -7.44 17.49
C GLN A 26 13.01 -7.67 16.49
N GLU A 27 11.91 -6.92 16.62
CA GLU A 27 10.77 -7.04 15.71
C GLU A 27 11.14 -6.69 14.26
N GLU A 28 11.96 -5.65 14.06
CA GLU A 28 12.45 -5.25 12.75
C GLU A 28 13.38 -6.33 12.15
N LYS A 29 14.21 -6.94 12.98
CA LYS A 29 15.17 -7.99 12.56
C LYS A 29 14.51 -9.33 12.30
N GLU A 30 13.49 -9.70 13.08
CA GLU A 30 12.65 -10.87 12.81
C GLU A 30 11.97 -10.71 11.45
N ARG A 31 11.35 -9.55 11.22
CA ARG A 31 10.70 -9.25 9.93
C ARG A 31 11.71 -9.26 8.78
N PHE A 32 12.86 -8.64 8.96
CA PHE A 32 13.93 -8.64 7.95
C PHE A 32 14.33 -10.07 7.55
N TYR A 33 14.45 -10.97 8.53
CA TYR A 33 14.78 -12.37 8.28
C TYR A 33 13.65 -13.09 7.53
N LEU A 34 12.41 -12.95 7.99
CA LEU A 34 11.25 -13.56 7.33
C LEU A 34 11.07 -13.03 5.90
N ASP A 35 11.23 -11.72 5.70
CA ASP A 35 11.20 -11.08 4.39
C ASP A 35 12.34 -11.62 3.48
N SER A 36 13.53 -11.87 4.04
CA SER A 36 14.66 -12.42 3.27
C SER A 36 14.49 -13.87 2.85
N ILE A 37 13.79 -14.69 3.66
CA ILE A 37 13.56 -16.11 3.38
C ILE A 37 12.23 -16.35 2.67
N ASN A 38 11.38 -15.32 2.55
CA ASN A 38 10.01 -15.47 2.07
C ASN A 38 9.90 -16.20 0.72
N SER A 39 10.82 -15.91 -0.19
CA SER A 39 10.85 -16.46 -1.54
C SER A 39 11.94 -17.52 -1.73
N GLU A 40 12.69 -17.85 -0.69
CA GLU A 40 13.73 -18.87 -0.73
C GLU A 40 13.12 -20.26 -0.53
N PRO A 41 13.62 -21.29 -1.23
CA PRO A 41 13.14 -22.66 -1.06
C PRO A 41 13.51 -23.17 0.33
N VAL A 42 12.51 -23.46 1.15
CA VAL A 42 12.69 -23.99 2.52
C VAL A 42 12.21 -25.44 2.64
N TYR A 43 11.47 -25.94 1.65
CA TYR A 43 11.00 -27.31 1.66
C TYR A 43 11.06 -27.97 0.28
N ASP A 44 11.90 -28.99 0.14
CA ASP A 44 11.98 -29.83 -1.06
C ASP A 44 11.22 -31.14 -0.85
N ILE A 45 10.28 -31.43 -1.77
CA ILE A 45 9.61 -32.73 -1.86
C ILE A 45 9.81 -33.31 -3.27
N PHE A 46 10.90 -34.07 -3.43
CA PHE A 46 11.24 -34.91 -4.59
C PHE A 46 11.38 -34.20 -5.95
N LEU A 47 10.30 -33.64 -6.46
CA LEU A 47 10.17 -33.06 -7.81
C LEU A 47 9.71 -31.59 -7.75
N THR A 48 9.51 -31.03 -6.55
CA THR A 48 8.98 -29.69 -6.38
C THR A 48 9.55 -29.08 -5.11
N GLU A 49 10.20 -27.93 -5.28
CA GLU A 49 10.64 -27.07 -4.19
C GLU A 49 9.54 -26.09 -3.84
N TYR A 50 9.39 -25.82 -2.54
CA TYR A 50 8.41 -24.90 -2.00
C TYR A 50 9.14 -23.80 -1.23
N SER A 51 8.84 -22.56 -1.58
CA SER A 51 9.31 -21.39 -0.85
C SER A 51 8.69 -21.32 0.55
N TYR A 52 9.22 -20.47 1.43
CA TYR A 52 8.57 -20.20 2.70
C TYR A 52 7.13 -19.69 2.50
N ALA A 53 6.91 -18.78 1.55
CA ALA A 53 5.57 -18.29 1.20
C ALA A 53 4.62 -19.43 0.79
N ASP A 54 5.10 -20.39 -0.01
CA ASP A 54 4.32 -21.56 -0.41
C ASP A 54 3.97 -22.45 0.78
N CYS A 55 4.94 -22.71 1.65
CA CYS A 55 4.74 -23.52 2.85
C CYS A 55 3.75 -22.85 3.80
N LYS A 56 3.84 -21.52 3.93
CA LYS A 56 2.97 -20.71 4.77
C LYS A 56 1.52 -20.71 4.25
N SER A 57 1.32 -20.62 2.94
CA SER A 57 -0.01 -20.71 2.32
C SER A 57 -0.68 -22.09 2.48
N ARG A 58 0.13 -23.16 2.64
CA ARG A 58 -0.31 -24.56 2.74
C ARG A 58 -0.32 -25.08 4.18
N GLU A 59 -0.08 -24.22 5.16
CA GLU A 59 -0.13 -24.53 6.58
C GLU A 59 -1.54 -25.00 6.98
N LEU A 60 -1.63 -25.98 7.89
CA LEU A 60 -2.88 -26.38 8.52
C LEU A 60 -3.56 -25.21 9.23
N ASN A 61 -4.87 -25.06 9.01
CA ASN A 61 -5.68 -24.05 9.69
C ASN A 61 -5.91 -24.47 11.14
N LEU A 62 -5.09 -23.96 12.04
CA LEU A 62 -5.21 -24.21 13.47
C LEU A 62 -6.28 -23.32 14.14
N GLY A 63 -6.82 -22.32 13.42
CA GLY A 63 -7.79 -21.36 13.97
C GLY A 63 -7.20 -20.51 15.09
N LEU A 64 -8.02 -19.61 15.65
CA LEU A 64 -7.61 -18.70 16.72
C LEU A 64 -7.22 -19.44 18.01
N ASP A 65 -7.94 -20.52 18.33
CA ASP A 65 -7.79 -21.22 19.61
C ASP A 65 -6.44 -21.96 19.73
N LEU A 66 -5.93 -22.48 18.62
CA LEU A 66 -4.67 -23.24 18.63
C LEU A 66 -3.46 -22.42 18.16
N LYS A 67 -3.66 -21.41 17.30
CA LYS A 67 -2.56 -20.55 16.78
C LYS A 67 -2.40 -19.24 17.56
N GLY A 68 -3.40 -18.86 18.36
CA GLY A 68 -3.49 -17.51 18.91
C GLY A 68 -3.76 -16.46 17.82
N GLY A 69 -3.98 -15.21 18.22
CA GLY A 69 -4.22 -14.11 17.27
C GLY A 69 -5.20 -13.07 17.79
N MET A 70 -5.93 -12.43 16.87
CA MET A 70 -6.84 -11.32 17.17
C MET A 70 -8.27 -11.63 16.75
N ASN A 71 -9.24 -11.38 17.65
CA ASN A 71 -10.67 -11.36 17.35
C ASN A 71 -11.21 -9.95 17.61
N VAL A 72 -11.80 -9.32 16.60
CA VAL A 72 -12.35 -7.97 16.68
C VAL A 72 -13.71 -7.93 16.01
N THR A 73 -14.67 -7.31 16.69
CA THR A 73 -15.93 -6.89 16.07
C THR A 73 -15.82 -5.43 15.68
N LEU A 74 -15.88 -5.16 14.37
CA LEU A 74 -15.93 -3.82 13.81
C LEU A 74 -17.38 -3.39 13.64
N GLU A 75 -17.70 -2.16 14.02
CA GLU A 75 -19.02 -1.56 13.83
C GLU A 75 -18.90 -0.47 12.76
N VAL A 76 -19.58 -0.66 11.64
CA VAL A 76 -19.73 0.35 10.60
C VAL A 76 -20.64 1.44 11.17
N MET A 77 -20.17 2.69 11.15
CA MET A 77 -20.93 3.82 11.68
C MET A 77 -22.09 4.18 10.75
N VAL A 78 -23.20 3.43 10.83
CA VAL A 78 -24.44 3.67 10.06
C VAL A 78 -24.95 5.10 10.27
N VAL A 79 -24.74 5.67 11.46
CA VAL A 79 -25.04 7.06 11.79
C VAL A 79 -24.34 8.04 10.84
N ASP A 80 -23.07 7.80 10.53
CA ASP A 80 -22.28 8.70 9.70
C ASP A 80 -22.67 8.57 8.23
N VAL A 81 -23.01 7.35 7.78
CA VAL A 81 -23.60 7.13 6.44
C VAL A 81 -24.92 7.88 6.33
N LEU A 82 -25.83 7.74 7.29
CA LEU A 82 -27.10 8.46 7.32
C LEU A 82 -26.93 9.99 7.29
N LYS A 83 -25.98 10.52 8.08
CA LYS A 83 -25.67 11.95 8.07
C LYS A 83 -25.09 12.39 6.74
N ALA A 84 -24.17 11.64 6.15
CA ALA A 84 -23.58 11.95 4.85
C ALA A 84 -24.64 11.99 3.75
N LEU A 85 -25.54 10.99 3.71
CA LEU A 85 -26.68 10.94 2.78
C LEU A 85 -27.67 12.10 3.00
N ALA A 86 -27.82 12.57 4.23
CA ALA A 86 -28.58 13.78 4.55
C ALA A 86 -27.79 15.09 4.39
N ASN A 87 -26.65 15.06 3.69
CA ASN A 87 -25.75 16.20 3.49
C ASN A 87 -25.32 16.89 4.80
N ASN A 88 -25.02 16.11 5.83
CA ASN A 88 -24.70 16.57 7.18
C ASN A 88 -25.74 17.55 7.74
N SER A 89 -27.03 17.26 7.52
CA SER A 89 -28.13 18.13 7.93
C SER A 89 -28.09 18.47 9.43
N LYS A 90 -28.30 19.76 9.71
CA LYS A 90 -28.45 20.30 11.08
C LYS A 90 -29.89 20.25 11.56
N ASP A 91 -30.78 19.57 10.84
CA ASP A 91 -32.19 19.46 11.21
C ASP A 91 -32.34 18.85 12.62
N SER A 92 -33.14 19.52 13.46
CA SER A 92 -33.27 19.14 14.86
C SER A 92 -34.04 17.83 15.04
N ILE A 93 -35.01 17.56 14.17
CA ILE A 93 -35.85 16.35 14.21
C ILE A 93 -34.99 15.15 13.79
N PHE A 94 -34.26 15.27 12.68
CA PHE A 94 -33.34 14.25 12.19
C PHE A 94 -32.29 13.85 13.22
N ASN A 95 -31.61 14.83 13.82
CA ASN A 95 -30.59 14.57 14.83
C ASN A 95 -31.20 14.00 16.13
N ALA A 96 -32.42 14.40 16.50
CA ALA A 96 -33.14 13.81 17.62
C ALA A 96 -33.54 12.36 17.34
N ALA A 97 -34.01 12.06 16.12
CA ALA A 97 -34.35 10.70 15.69
C ALA A 97 -33.13 9.77 15.75
N ILE A 98 -31.98 10.20 15.23
CA ILE A 98 -30.71 9.44 15.35
C ILE A 98 -30.37 9.17 16.82
N LYS A 99 -30.47 10.20 17.69
CA LYS A 99 -30.17 10.05 19.11
C LYS A 99 -31.11 9.06 19.80
N ASN A 100 -32.40 9.12 19.49
CA ASN A 100 -33.39 8.17 20.03
C ASN A 100 -33.12 6.76 19.52
N THR A 101 -32.76 6.62 18.25
CA THR A 101 -32.40 5.34 17.61
C THR A 101 -31.22 4.69 18.32
N LEU A 102 -30.16 5.45 18.61
CA LEU A 102 -28.99 4.97 19.36
C LEU A 102 -29.33 4.49 20.78
N VAL A 103 -30.37 5.05 21.40
CA VAL A 103 -30.86 4.59 22.71
C VAL A 103 -31.71 3.32 22.55
N ALA A 104 -32.57 3.28 21.55
CA ALA A 104 -33.44 2.13 21.25
C ALA A 104 -32.63 0.88 20.88
N GLN A 105 -31.58 1.06 20.08
CA GLN A 105 -30.72 -0.04 19.61
C GLN A 105 -29.95 -0.73 20.74
N ARG A 106 -29.76 -0.08 21.90
CA ARG A 106 -29.14 -0.73 23.07
C ARG A 106 -29.97 -1.91 23.58
N ASN A 107 -31.27 -1.92 23.33
CA ASN A 107 -32.21 -2.92 23.82
C ASN A 107 -32.97 -3.65 22.69
N SER A 108 -32.62 -3.40 21.43
CA SER A 108 -33.26 -4.02 20.26
C SER A 108 -32.24 -4.76 19.40
N GLN A 109 -32.69 -5.81 18.73
CA GLN A 109 -31.94 -6.52 17.69
C GLN A 109 -32.35 -6.08 16.28
N ASP A 110 -33.28 -5.12 16.16
CA ASP A 110 -33.74 -4.61 14.88
C ASP A 110 -32.63 -3.82 14.17
N ASP A 111 -32.71 -3.79 12.84
CA ASP A 111 -31.83 -2.98 11.99
C ASP A 111 -31.90 -1.48 12.36
N PHE A 112 -30.75 -0.80 12.26
CA PHE A 112 -30.61 0.61 12.60
C PHE A 112 -31.56 1.49 11.78
N VAL A 113 -31.64 1.25 10.46
CA VAL A 113 -32.45 2.09 9.56
C VAL A 113 -33.94 1.93 9.86
N SER A 114 -34.35 0.71 10.20
CA SER A 114 -35.71 0.37 10.63
C SER A 114 -36.08 1.05 11.95
N LEU A 115 -35.19 1.01 12.95
CA LEU A 115 -35.37 1.74 14.21
C LEU A 115 -35.38 3.25 14.00
N PHE A 116 -34.53 3.76 13.11
CA PHE A 116 -34.50 5.16 12.73
C PHE A 116 -35.81 5.60 12.08
N ALA A 117 -36.36 4.80 11.16
CA ALA A 117 -37.66 5.06 10.55
C ALA A 117 -38.75 5.20 11.62
N PHE A 118 -38.78 4.28 12.58
CA PHE A 118 -39.75 4.29 13.67
C PHE A 118 -39.60 5.51 14.59
N GLU A 119 -38.38 5.85 15.00
CA GLU A 119 -38.13 7.02 15.85
C GLU A 119 -38.35 8.34 15.13
N TYR A 120 -38.05 8.40 13.83
CA TYR A 120 -38.33 9.58 13.02
C TYR A 120 -39.83 9.81 12.85
N GLU A 121 -40.59 8.76 12.56
CA GLU A 121 -42.05 8.84 12.35
C GLU A 121 -42.78 9.32 13.62
N LYS A 122 -42.28 8.99 14.82
CA LYS A 122 -42.80 9.55 16.09
C LYS A 122 -42.63 11.06 16.20
N LEU A 123 -41.53 11.60 15.66
CA LEU A 123 -41.19 13.01 15.77
C LEU A 123 -41.77 13.84 14.62
N SER A 124 -41.88 13.26 13.42
CA SER A 124 -42.39 13.91 12.22
C SER A 124 -43.24 12.94 11.38
N PRO A 125 -44.54 12.83 11.68
CA PRO A 125 -45.42 11.93 10.97
C PRO A 125 -45.67 12.34 9.52
N ASN A 126 -45.71 11.36 8.62
CA ASN A 126 -46.17 11.44 7.23
C ASN A 126 -45.40 12.36 6.24
N ASN A 127 -44.37 13.12 6.63
CA ASN A 127 -43.45 13.78 5.68
C ASN A 127 -42.22 14.39 6.38
N GLY A 128 -41.13 14.62 5.65
CA GLY A 128 -39.96 15.37 6.13
C GLY A 128 -38.62 14.79 5.72
N LEU A 129 -38.54 13.46 5.55
CA LEU A 129 -37.28 12.80 5.16
C LEU A 129 -36.85 13.15 3.73
N ALA A 130 -37.79 13.23 2.78
CA ALA A 130 -37.47 13.47 1.38
C ALA A 130 -36.63 14.75 1.18
N VAL A 131 -36.94 15.82 1.92
CA VAL A 131 -36.20 17.11 1.82
C VAL A 131 -34.75 16.98 2.25
N LEU A 132 -34.47 16.11 3.23
CA LEU A 132 -33.12 15.92 3.79
C LEU A 132 -32.22 15.11 2.85
N PHE A 133 -32.78 14.11 2.17
CA PHE A 133 -32.01 13.15 1.37
C PHE A 133 -32.07 13.42 -0.13
N ALA A 134 -33.08 14.15 -0.62
CA ALA A 134 -33.22 14.45 -2.06
C ALA A 134 -32.05 15.28 -2.62
N ALA A 135 -31.23 15.94 -1.80
CA ALA A 135 -30.07 16.67 -2.29
C ALA A 135 -28.95 15.74 -2.80
N GLN A 136 -28.67 14.65 -2.07
CA GLN A 136 -27.63 13.68 -2.41
C GLN A 136 -28.15 12.52 -3.26
N LEU A 137 -29.43 12.15 -3.06
CA LEU A 137 -30.07 11.04 -3.75
C LEU A 137 -31.07 11.53 -4.81
N LYS A 138 -30.76 12.64 -5.52
CA LYS A 138 -31.67 13.29 -6.51
C LYS A 138 -32.25 12.32 -7.53
N ASP A 139 -31.45 11.35 -7.94
CA ASP A 139 -31.80 10.40 -9.00
C ASP A 139 -32.68 9.25 -8.47
N LYS A 140 -32.70 9.04 -7.15
CA LYS A 140 -33.43 7.96 -6.47
C LYS A 140 -34.66 8.47 -5.69
N ILE A 141 -34.60 9.67 -5.11
CA ILE A 141 -35.63 10.25 -4.24
C ILE A 141 -36.32 11.45 -4.89
N LYS A 142 -37.65 11.37 -5.03
CA LYS A 142 -38.48 12.49 -5.45
C LYS A 142 -38.74 13.43 -4.26
N ILE A 143 -38.83 14.74 -4.52
CA ILE A 143 -39.06 15.77 -3.48
C ILE A 143 -40.36 15.54 -2.70
N ASN A 144 -41.35 14.88 -3.30
CA ASN A 144 -42.65 14.56 -2.68
C ASN A 144 -42.77 13.08 -2.25
N ALA A 145 -41.66 12.33 -2.20
CA ALA A 145 -41.66 10.97 -1.72
C ALA A 145 -42.11 10.92 -0.24
N ASN A 146 -42.81 9.86 0.13
CA ASN A 146 -43.20 9.65 1.52
C ASN A 146 -42.02 9.10 2.36
N ASN A 147 -42.14 9.14 3.68
CA ASN A 147 -41.07 8.67 4.58
C ASN A 147 -40.69 7.20 4.32
N ASN A 148 -41.66 6.30 4.08
CA ASN A 148 -41.37 4.89 3.85
C ASN A 148 -40.57 4.65 2.56
N GLU A 149 -40.94 5.32 1.46
CA GLU A 149 -40.20 5.25 0.19
C GLU A 149 -38.75 5.74 0.36
N VAL A 150 -38.56 6.80 1.15
CA VAL A 150 -37.22 7.33 1.45
C VAL A 150 -36.42 6.34 2.30
N ILE A 151 -37.06 5.72 3.30
CA ILE A 151 -36.43 4.72 4.16
C ILE A 151 -35.98 3.49 3.36
N ASP A 152 -36.81 2.97 2.45
CA ASP A 152 -36.43 1.82 1.61
C ASP A 152 -35.15 2.10 0.80
N ILE A 153 -35.04 3.30 0.25
CA ILE A 153 -33.86 3.73 -0.51
C ILE A 153 -32.64 3.91 0.40
N ILE A 154 -32.83 4.49 1.59
CA ILE A 154 -31.77 4.64 2.59
C ILE A 154 -31.26 3.27 3.05
N SER A 155 -32.14 2.30 3.29
CA SER A 155 -31.75 0.94 3.67
C SER A 155 -30.85 0.28 2.63
N ILE A 156 -31.17 0.43 1.34
CA ILE A 156 -30.34 -0.07 0.24
C ILE A 156 -28.97 0.62 0.26
N GLU A 157 -28.93 1.95 0.32
CA GLU A 157 -27.67 2.70 0.25
C GLU A 157 -26.78 2.46 1.48
N VAL A 158 -27.37 2.26 2.65
CA VAL A 158 -26.65 1.88 3.87
C VAL A 158 -26.07 0.47 3.73
N GLU A 159 -26.84 -0.50 3.23
CA GLU A 159 -26.34 -1.87 3.00
C GLU A 159 -25.22 -1.91 1.96
N ASP A 160 -25.33 -1.10 0.91
CA ASP A 160 -24.27 -0.94 -0.11
C ASP A 160 -23.00 -0.34 0.53
N ALA A 161 -23.13 0.68 1.38
CA ALA A 161 -22.00 1.27 2.10
C ALA A 161 -21.32 0.28 3.06
N ILE A 162 -22.10 -0.54 3.77
CA ILE A 162 -21.60 -1.62 4.62
C ILE A 162 -20.87 -2.67 3.76
N SER A 163 -21.43 -3.04 2.61
CA SER A 163 -20.85 -4.01 1.70
C SER A 163 -19.52 -3.54 1.11
N ARG A 164 -19.43 -2.28 0.70
CA ARG A 164 -18.18 -1.64 0.26
C ARG A 164 -17.12 -1.70 1.37
N SER A 165 -17.50 -1.32 2.60
CA SER A 165 -16.61 -1.36 3.77
C SER A 165 -16.13 -2.78 4.08
N PHE A 166 -17.00 -3.79 3.95
CA PHE A 166 -16.65 -5.19 4.13
C PHE A 166 -15.60 -5.66 3.11
N ASN A 167 -15.80 -5.36 1.82
CA ASN A 167 -14.86 -5.76 0.76
C ASN A 167 -13.49 -5.10 0.93
N ILE A 168 -13.49 -3.84 1.35
CA ILE A 168 -12.29 -3.08 1.68
C ILE A 168 -11.53 -3.71 2.86
N LEU A 169 -12.25 -4.01 3.96
CA LEU A 169 -11.65 -4.63 5.14
C LEU A 169 -11.03 -5.98 4.79
N ARG A 170 -11.74 -6.81 4.01
CA ARG A 170 -11.23 -8.07 3.48
C ARG A 170 -9.93 -7.86 2.71
N SER A 171 -9.94 -6.95 1.75
CA SER A 171 -8.77 -6.64 0.92
C SER A 171 -7.56 -6.14 1.72
N ARG A 172 -7.77 -5.52 2.88
CA ARG A 172 -6.69 -5.07 3.78
C ARG A 172 -6.15 -6.17 4.66
N ILE A 173 -7.04 -7.04 5.12
CA ILE A 173 -6.67 -8.18 5.93
C ILE A 173 -5.80 -9.14 5.12
N ASP A 174 -6.15 -9.37 3.86
CA ASP A 174 -5.34 -10.17 2.92
C ASP A 174 -3.89 -9.61 2.78
N ARG A 175 -3.67 -8.31 3.04
CA ARG A 175 -2.34 -7.66 3.00
C ARG A 175 -1.49 -7.85 4.25
N PHE A 176 -2.06 -8.34 5.36
CA PHE A 176 -1.30 -8.52 6.60
C PHE A 176 -0.51 -9.83 6.62
N GLY A 177 -0.55 -10.61 5.53
CA GLY A 177 0.11 -11.92 5.47
C GLY A 177 -0.52 -12.94 6.40
N VAL A 178 -1.75 -12.69 6.87
CA VAL A 178 -2.53 -13.69 7.61
C VAL A 178 -2.94 -14.77 6.63
N THR A 179 -2.54 -16.00 6.93
CA THR A 179 -2.71 -17.11 6.00
C THR A 179 -4.18 -17.35 5.69
N GLN A 180 -5.09 -17.14 6.65
CA GLN A 180 -6.51 -17.51 6.54
C GLN A 180 -7.40 -16.66 7.47
N PRO A 181 -7.74 -15.41 7.11
CA PRO A 181 -8.66 -14.59 7.91
C PRO A 181 -10.10 -15.10 7.82
N ASN A 182 -10.81 -15.10 8.94
CA ASN A 182 -12.25 -15.35 8.97
C ASN A 182 -12.99 -14.01 9.16
N ILE A 183 -13.76 -13.61 8.15
CA ILE A 183 -14.50 -12.34 8.14
C ILE A 183 -15.95 -12.66 7.91
N GLN A 184 -16.80 -12.36 8.90
CA GLN A 184 -18.22 -12.67 8.87
C GLN A 184 -19.03 -11.42 9.18
N ARG A 185 -20.10 -11.20 8.41
CA ARG A 185 -21.13 -10.23 8.79
C ARG A 185 -21.97 -10.85 9.90
N LEU A 186 -22.23 -10.09 10.96
CA LEU A 186 -23.10 -10.55 12.04
C LEU A 186 -24.56 -10.32 11.67
N GLU A 187 -25.47 -11.06 12.32
CA GLU A 187 -26.93 -10.92 12.13
C GLU A 187 -27.43 -9.52 12.51
N THR A 188 -26.71 -8.82 13.41
CA THR A 188 -26.94 -7.40 13.70
C THR A 188 -26.34 -6.54 12.58
N ALA A 189 -27.18 -5.81 11.86
CA ALA A 189 -26.79 -4.93 10.76
C ALA A 189 -25.65 -3.96 11.15
N GLY A 190 -24.66 -3.82 10.27
CA GLY A 190 -23.52 -2.92 10.46
C GLY A 190 -22.39 -3.46 11.34
N ARG A 191 -22.41 -4.74 11.77
CA ARG A 191 -21.28 -5.35 12.49
C ARG A 191 -20.57 -6.43 11.69
N ILE A 192 -19.25 -6.40 11.73
CA ILE A 192 -18.36 -7.32 11.03
C ILE A 192 -17.46 -7.98 12.07
N LEU A 193 -17.57 -9.29 12.21
CA LEU A 193 -16.65 -10.11 12.98
C LEU A 193 -15.41 -10.41 12.13
N VAL A 194 -14.24 -10.14 12.70
CA VAL A 194 -12.95 -10.35 12.06
C VAL A 194 -12.08 -11.19 13.00
N GLU A 195 -11.70 -12.38 12.55
CA GLU A 195 -10.79 -13.27 13.27
C GLU A 195 -9.53 -13.47 12.43
N LEU A 196 -8.40 -13.08 13.00
CA LEU A 196 -7.09 -13.08 12.37
C LEU A 196 -6.14 -13.99 13.15
N PRO A 197 -6.09 -15.30 12.80
CA PRO A 197 -5.19 -16.24 13.46
C PRO A 197 -3.73 -15.97 13.07
N GLY A 198 -2.82 -16.15 14.02
CA GLY A 198 -1.37 -16.00 13.79
C GLY A 198 -0.87 -14.55 13.71
N ILE A 199 -1.66 -13.55 14.12
CA ILE A 199 -1.19 -12.16 14.22
C ILE A 199 -0.26 -12.00 15.43
N LYS A 200 0.98 -11.55 15.16
CA LYS A 200 2.00 -11.24 16.18
C LYS A 200 1.82 -9.85 16.82
N ASP A 201 1.33 -8.85 16.06
CA ASP A 201 1.06 -7.49 16.55
C ASP A 201 -0.43 -7.08 16.40
N PRO A 202 -1.25 -7.24 17.47
CA PRO A 202 -2.65 -6.85 17.47
C PRO A 202 -2.90 -5.34 17.40
N GLU A 203 -1.99 -4.50 17.92
CA GLU A 203 -2.17 -3.04 17.94
C GLU A 203 -2.06 -2.46 16.53
N ARG A 204 -1.06 -2.91 15.76
CA ARG A 204 -0.91 -2.52 14.37
C ARG A 204 -2.03 -3.03 13.49
N ALA A 205 -2.44 -4.28 13.67
CA ALA A 205 -3.57 -4.84 12.95
C ALA A 205 -4.86 -4.05 13.26
N ARG A 206 -5.09 -3.69 14.52
CA ARG A 206 -6.20 -2.81 14.91
C ARG A 206 -6.13 -1.44 14.24
N LYS A 207 -4.97 -0.78 14.23
CA LYS A 207 -4.79 0.54 13.59
C LYS A 207 -5.13 0.50 12.10
N LEU A 208 -4.72 -0.56 11.40
CA LEU A 208 -5.02 -0.75 9.99
C LEU A 208 -6.53 -0.97 9.76
N LEU A 209 -7.16 -1.83 10.55
CA LEU A 209 -8.61 -2.09 10.50
C LEU A 209 -9.46 -0.87 10.84
N GLN A 210 -8.94 0.04 11.68
CA GLN A 210 -9.62 1.28 12.06
C GLN A 210 -9.47 2.43 11.04
N SER A 211 -8.41 2.41 10.23
CA SER A 211 -8.20 3.48 9.23
C SER A 211 -9.34 3.47 8.20
N THR A 212 -9.75 4.62 7.65
CA THR A 212 -10.68 4.65 6.52
C THR A 212 -9.93 4.30 5.24
N ALA A 213 -10.46 3.43 4.38
CA ALA A 213 -9.80 3.18 3.09
C ALA A 213 -10.01 4.35 2.16
N GLN A 214 -8.89 4.93 1.77
CA GLN A 214 -8.87 6.05 0.87
C GLN A 214 -8.45 5.51 -0.49
N LEU A 215 -9.44 5.32 -1.37
CA LEU A 215 -9.20 5.16 -2.79
C LEU A 215 -8.96 6.55 -3.37
N GLU A 216 -7.90 6.68 -4.15
CA GLU A 216 -7.46 7.95 -4.71
C GLU A 216 -7.02 7.76 -6.16
N PHE A 217 -7.30 8.77 -6.97
CA PHE A 217 -6.86 8.84 -8.35
C PHE A 217 -5.88 10.00 -8.50
N TRP A 218 -4.67 9.68 -8.92
CA TRP A 218 -3.56 10.60 -9.00
C TRP A 218 -3.15 10.81 -10.46
N GLU A 219 -2.86 12.05 -10.82
CA GLU A 219 -2.01 12.32 -11.98
C GLU A 219 -0.61 11.79 -11.69
N THR A 220 0.16 11.50 -12.73
CA THR A 220 1.53 11.01 -12.57
C THR A 220 2.52 11.90 -13.29
N TYR A 221 3.75 11.91 -12.77
CA TYR A 221 4.90 12.39 -13.50
C TYR A 221 5.40 11.30 -14.44
N GLU A 222 5.91 11.68 -15.61
CA GLU A 222 6.68 10.76 -16.45
C GLU A 222 8.11 10.67 -15.92
N TYR A 223 8.73 9.49 -15.99
CA TYR A 223 10.10 9.31 -15.49
C TYR A 223 11.09 10.31 -16.10
N ALA A 224 10.96 10.57 -17.40
CA ALA A 224 11.78 11.56 -18.11
C ALA A 224 11.69 12.98 -17.53
N GLU A 225 10.57 13.35 -16.89
CA GLU A 225 10.40 14.67 -16.26
C GLU A 225 11.17 14.80 -14.95
N LEU A 226 11.49 13.69 -14.29
CA LEU A 226 12.16 13.64 -12.99
C LEU A 226 13.60 13.12 -13.04
N PHE A 227 14.06 12.65 -14.20
CA PHE A 227 15.38 12.06 -14.37
C PHE A 227 16.52 12.98 -13.88
N GLU A 228 16.53 14.24 -14.33
CA GLU A 228 17.53 15.23 -13.91
C GLU A 228 17.52 15.52 -12.40
N SER A 229 16.34 15.47 -11.77
CA SER A 229 16.21 15.60 -10.32
C SER A 229 16.81 14.39 -9.61
N LEU A 230 16.59 13.17 -10.10
CA LEU A 230 17.16 11.94 -9.52
C LEU A 230 18.68 11.91 -9.66
N GLU A 231 19.23 12.35 -10.79
CA GLU A 231 20.67 12.53 -10.98
C GLU A 231 21.26 13.52 -9.98
N SER A 232 20.58 14.65 -9.77
CA SER A 232 20.98 15.66 -8.79
C SER A 232 20.96 15.11 -7.35
N VAL A 233 19.98 14.26 -7.03
CA VAL A 233 19.88 13.60 -5.73
C VAL A 233 21.00 12.57 -5.54
N ASN A 234 21.26 11.73 -6.53
CA ASN A 234 22.34 10.74 -6.49
C ASN A 234 23.68 11.43 -6.22
N LYS A 235 23.97 12.51 -6.95
CA LYS A 235 25.17 13.34 -6.75
C LYS A 235 25.23 13.93 -5.34
N TYR A 236 24.13 14.52 -4.87
CA TYR A 236 24.08 15.13 -3.53
C TYR A 236 24.32 14.12 -2.41
N LEU A 237 23.77 12.90 -2.54
CA LEU A 237 23.99 11.83 -1.57
C LEU A 237 25.46 11.39 -1.55
N ARG A 238 26.09 11.27 -2.74
CA ARG A 238 27.52 10.97 -2.84
C ARG A 238 28.38 12.06 -2.19
N ASP A 239 28.09 13.33 -2.46
CA ASP A 239 28.86 14.44 -1.90
C ASP A 239 28.76 14.46 -0.35
N ILE A 240 27.62 14.06 0.22
CA ILE A 240 27.47 13.89 1.68
C ILE A 240 28.30 12.73 2.21
N GLU A 241 28.29 11.59 1.50
CA GLU A 241 29.00 10.39 1.92
C GLU A 241 30.52 10.61 1.87
N ASN A 242 31.03 11.23 0.80
CA ASN A 242 32.42 11.65 0.69
C ASN A 242 32.82 12.63 1.80
N ALA A 243 31.99 13.64 2.08
CA ALA A 243 32.27 14.59 3.15
C ALA A 243 32.26 13.95 4.55
N LYS A 244 31.45 12.90 4.76
CA LYS A 244 31.47 12.12 6.01
C LYS A 244 32.74 11.30 6.12
N ASN A 245 33.12 10.58 5.07
CA ASN A 245 34.33 9.78 5.05
C ASN A 245 35.57 10.65 5.27
N GLU A 246 35.65 11.83 4.63
CA GLU A 246 36.72 12.81 4.89
C GLU A 246 36.72 13.29 6.36
N SER A 247 35.54 13.50 6.96
CA SER A 247 35.45 13.92 8.36
C SER A 247 35.80 12.81 9.34
N GLU A 248 35.46 11.55 9.04
CA GLU A 248 35.79 10.37 9.83
C GLU A 248 37.28 10.05 9.73
N GLU A 249 37.88 10.13 8.54
CA GLU A 249 39.34 10.05 8.35
C GLU A 249 40.08 11.16 9.13
N LEU A 250 39.55 12.38 9.20
CA LEU A 250 40.15 13.47 10.00
C LEU A 250 40.02 13.23 11.51
N LEU A 251 39.00 12.51 11.97
CA LEU A 251 38.82 12.14 13.38
C LEU A 251 39.73 10.96 13.74
N GLU A 252 39.82 9.93 12.90
CA GLU A 252 40.74 8.81 13.07
C GLU A 252 42.21 9.24 13.02
N ASN A 253 42.57 10.18 12.12
CA ASN A 253 43.93 10.73 12.06
C ASN A 253 44.30 11.61 13.27
N ASN A 254 43.31 12.15 14.00
CA ASN A 254 43.54 12.86 15.25
C ASN A 254 43.66 11.93 16.46
N ASP A 255 42.99 10.76 16.45
CA ASP A 255 43.17 9.73 17.47
C ASP A 255 44.47 8.93 17.28
N VAL A 256 44.96 8.76 16.05
CA VAL A 256 46.25 8.11 15.75
C VAL A 256 47.46 8.97 16.19
N ASN A 257 47.28 10.25 16.49
CA ASN A 257 48.36 11.13 16.96
C ASN A 257 48.52 11.16 18.50
N ILE A 258 47.79 10.31 19.24
CA ILE A 258 47.98 10.12 20.69
C ILE A 258 48.55 8.73 21.05
N GLU A 259 48.51 7.73 20.15
CA GLU A 259 49.01 6.37 20.44
C GLU A 259 50.14 5.85 19.52
N LYS A 260 50.77 6.71 18.71
CA LYS A 260 51.99 6.36 17.94
C LYS A 260 53.32 6.59 18.68
N GLU A 261 53.34 6.38 19.99
CA GLU A 261 54.53 5.87 20.68
C GLU A 261 54.12 4.58 21.41
N VAL A 262 54.30 3.44 20.75
CA VAL A 262 54.78 2.15 21.29
C VAL A 262 54.32 1.01 20.36
N LYS A 263 55.33 0.42 19.69
CA LYS A 263 55.40 -0.92 19.07
C LYS A 263 54.97 -1.07 17.61
N GLU A 264 55.97 -0.88 16.74
CA GLU A 264 56.20 -1.73 15.58
C GLU A 264 56.38 -3.22 15.97
N SER A 265 56.03 -4.08 14.99
CA SER A 265 56.43 -5.49 14.80
C SER A 265 55.43 -6.56 15.25
N ALA A 266 54.66 -7.12 14.30
CA ALA A 266 54.84 -8.50 13.84
C ALA A 266 53.87 -8.84 12.68
N ASN A 267 54.37 -9.67 11.79
CA ASN A 267 53.87 -10.03 10.47
C ASN A 267 52.86 -11.21 10.47
N SER A 268 52.24 -11.42 9.31
CA SER A 268 51.81 -12.70 8.67
C SER A 268 50.33 -13.13 8.65
N ASP A 269 49.83 -13.17 7.40
CA ASP A 269 48.81 -13.99 6.70
C ASP A 269 48.03 -15.09 7.45
N ILE A 270 46.72 -15.22 7.14
CA ILE A 270 46.03 -16.44 6.66
C ILE A 270 44.74 -16.05 5.86
N ASN A 271 44.61 -16.59 4.65
CA ASN A 271 43.38 -16.68 3.82
C ASN A 271 42.42 -17.76 4.36
N GLU A 272 41.10 -17.57 4.25
CA GLU A 272 40.15 -18.63 3.84
C GLU A 272 38.76 -18.07 3.46
N ASP A 273 38.44 -18.26 2.19
CA ASP A 273 37.18 -18.44 1.44
C ASP A 273 35.80 -18.04 2.03
N SER A 274 35.04 -17.30 1.21
CA SER A 274 33.58 -17.38 1.15
C SER A 274 33.12 -17.36 -0.32
N GLU A 275 32.96 -18.54 -0.90
CA GLU A 275 32.27 -18.77 -2.18
C GLU A 275 30.75 -18.63 -1.97
N GLU A 276 30.17 -17.43 -2.13
CA GLU A 276 28.75 -17.25 -2.50
C GLU A 276 28.55 -15.84 -3.07
N SER A 277 29.01 -15.59 -4.30
CA SER A 277 28.65 -14.37 -5.06
C SER A 277 28.57 -14.59 -6.58
N SER A 278 28.65 -15.84 -7.04
CA SER A 278 28.85 -16.16 -8.46
C SER A 278 27.62 -16.03 -9.37
N LEU A 279 26.45 -15.62 -8.87
CA LEU A 279 25.24 -15.48 -9.71
C LEU A 279 24.88 -14.03 -10.09
N LEU A 280 25.58 -13.04 -9.51
CA LEU A 280 25.40 -11.62 -9.83
C LEU A 280 26.39 -11.12 -10.91
N ALA A 281 27.43 -11.89 -11.21
CA ALA A 281 28.45 -11.53 -12.21
C ALA A 281 28.05 -11.90 -13.66
N ASP A 282 27.17 -12.89 -13.85
CA ASP A 282 26.78 -13.35 -15.19
C ASP A 282 25.76 -12.45 -15.90
N VAL A 283 25.10 -11.53 -15.17
CA VAL A 283 24.11 -10.59 -15.75
C VAL A 283 24.77 -9.29 -16.21
N LEU A 284 25.99 -8.99 -15.73
CA LEU A 284 26.68 -7.73 -16.02
C LEU A 284 27.85 -7.88 -16.99
N SER A 285 28.11 -9.08 -17.51
CA SER A 285 29.31 -9.39 -18.30
C SER A 285 29.17 -9.25 -19.82
N ASP A 286 28.04 -8.78 -20.36
CA ASP A 286 27.90 -8.56 -21.80
C ASP A 286 27.96 -7.07 -22.18
N ASP A 287 29.12 -6.74 -22.73
CA ASP A 287 29.72 -5.44 -23.00
C ASP A 287 29.08 -4.69 -24.19
N SER A 288 28.90 -3.37 -24.08
CA SER A 288 29.69 -2.38 -24.85
C SER A 288 28.98 -1.08 -25.33
N LEU A 289 29.65 0.04 -25.01
CA LEU A 289 29.77 1.38 -25.66
C LEU A 289 28.75 2.50 -25.33
N SER A 290 29.12 3.76 -25.04
CA SER A 290 30.41 4.45 -24.82
C SER A 290 30.22 5.95 -24.45
N THR A 291 31.21 6.51 -23.74
CA THR A 291 31.55 7.94 -23.40
C THR A 291 30.77 8.54 -22.23
N ASP A 292 31.36 8.99 -21.11
CA ASP A 292 32.72 9.40 -20.75
C ASP A 292 32.90 9.13 -19.24
N SER A 293 34.11 8.76 -18.81
CA SER A 293 34.49 8.32 -17.45
C SER A 293 33.62 7.23 -16.83
N LEU A 294 34.11 5.98 -16.83
CA LEU A 294 33.99 5.00 -15.74
C LEU A 294 34.61 3.70 -16.27
N SER A 295 35.73 3.32 -15.65
CA SER A 295 36.38 2.02 -15.85
C SER A 295 35.38 0.90 -15.57
N THR A 296 35.20 0.03 -16.56
CA THR A 296 34.66 -1.31 -16.41
C THR A 296 35.47 -2.04 -15.33
N ASP A 297 34.75 -2.75 -14.45
CA ASP A 297 35.21 -3.45 -13.23
C ASP A 297 35.25 -2.62 -11.94
N LEU A 298 34.18 -1.87 -11.64
CA LEU A 298 33.94 -1.45 -10.26
C LEU A 298 33.33 -2.61 -9.47
N SER A 299 33.85 -2.89 -8.28
CA SER A 299 33.14 -3.78 -7.33
C SER A 299 31.77 -3.18 -6.99
N PHE A 300 30.81 -4.00 -6.57
CA PHE A 300 29.49 -3.49 -6.14
C PHE A 300 29.63 -2.39 -5.06
N GLU A 301 30.62 -2.50 -4.19
CA GLU A 301 30.93 -1.53 -3.14
C GLU A 301 31.44 -0.19 -3.70
N GLU A 302 32.29 -0.24 -4.73
CA GLU A 302 32.76 0.96 -5.42
C GLU A 302 31.62 1.63 -6.21
N PHE A 303 30.76 0.84 -6.87
CA PHE A 303 29.56 1.36 -7.54
C PHE A 303 28.60 2.01 -6.54
N ALA A 304 28.37 1.38 -5.38
CA ALA A 304 27.46 1.89 -4.37
C ALA A 304 27.93 3.21 -3.76
N THR A 305 29.25 3.36 -3.61
CA THR A 305 29.87 4.61 -3.13
C THR A 305 29.74 5.73 -4.17
N GLU A 306 29.91 5.42 -5.45
CA GLU A 306 29.77 6.39 -6.54
C GLU A 306 28.30 6.73 -6.87
N ASN A 307 27.37 5.82 -6.58
CA ASN A 307 25.95 5.92 -6.92
C ASN A 307 25.03 5.47 -5.77
N PRO A 308 25.01 6.20 -4.64
CA PRO A 308 24.30 5.78 -3.43
C PRO A 308 22.78 5.69 -3.61
N LEU A 309 22.18 6.48 -4.50
CA LEU A 309 20.75 6.34 -4.82
C LEU A 309 20.52 5.08 -5.67
N TYR A 310 21.30 4.91 -6.73
CA TYR A 310 21.10 3.83 -7.70
C TYR A 310 21.55 2.45 -7.21
N ALA A 311 22.35 2.41 -6.13
CA ALA A 311 22.67 1.19 -5.41
C ALA A 311 21.43 0.53 -4.76
N VAL A 312 20.43 1.33 -4.41
CA VAL A 312 19.20 0.87 -3.73
C VAL A 312 17.93 1.07 -4.56
N LEU A 313 17.96 1.93 -5.58
CA LEU A 313 16.85 2.22 -6.47
C LEU A 313 17.31 2.10 -7.93
N PHE A 314 17.09 0.94 -8.53
CA PHE A 314 17.46 0.68 -9.93
C PHE A 314 16.66 1.59 -10.87
N PRO A 315 17.29 2.36 -11.76
CA PRO A 315 16.59 3.25 -12.67
C PRO A 315 15.74 2.46 -13.67
N ASN A 316 14.55 2.98 -14.01
CA ASN A 316 13.64 2.30 -14.94
C ASN A 316 14.01 2.55 -16.40
N VAL A 317 15.03 1.83 -16.87
CA VAL A 317 15.57 1.96 -18.23
C VAL A 317 15.43 0.67 -19.04
N ASN A 318 15.37 0.82 -20.36
CA ASN A 318 15.45 -0.30 -21.27
C ASN A 318 16.88 -0.82 -21.31
N GLN A 319 17.08 -2.08 -20.92
CA GLN A 319 18.40 -2.70 -20.80
C GLN A 319 19.16 -2.81 -22.15
N GLN A 320 18.46 -2.79 -23.28
CA GLN A 320 19.09 -2.92 -24.61
C GLN A 320 19.45 -1.57 -25.21
N THR A 321 18.67 -0.52 -24.94
CA THR A 321 18.86 0.80 -25.55
C THR A 321 19.38 1.85 -24.60
N ASN A 322 19.45 1.56 -23.29
CA ASN A 322 19.74 2.50 -22.21
C ASN A 322 18.86 3.76 -22.23
N GLN A 323 17.67 3.66 -22.82
CA GLN A 323 16.69 4.74 -22.82
C GLN A 323 15.71 4.57 -21.67
N LEU A 324 15.22 5.69 -21.13
CA LEU A 324 14.21 5.67 -20.09
C LEU A 324 12.94 4.98 -20.60
N ASN A 325 12.41 4.04 -19.83
CA ASN A 325 11.11 3.45 -20.16
C ASN A 325 10.02 4.52 -19.98
N PRO A 326 9.03 4.58 -20.88
CA PRO A 326 7.91 5.50 -20.73
C PRO A 326 7.05 5.13 -19.52
N GLY A 327 6.37 6.12 -18.94
CA GLY A 327 5.46 5.95 -17.83
C GLY A 327 6.00 6.51 -16.51
N PRO A 328 5.26 6.26 -15.41
CA PRO A 328 5.45 6.97 -14.15
C PRO A 328 6.39 6.28 -13.17
N VAL A 329 6.88 5.09 -13.53
CA VAL A 329 7.81 4.32 -12.72
C VAL A 329 9.20 4.93 -12.87
N VAL A 330 9.72 5.48 -11.79
CA VAL A 330 11.03 6.15 -11.76
C VAL A 330 12.17 5.20 -11.39
N GLY A 331 11.84 4.07 -10.78
CA GLY A 331 12.81 3.04 -10.44
C GLY A 331 12.20 1.81 -9.81
N ILE A 332 13.03 0.80 -9.63
CA ILE A 332 12.69 -0.50 -9.05
C ILE A 332 13.57 -0.67 -7.81
N CYS A 333 12.99 -1.05 -6.69
CA CYS A 333 13.68 -1.18 -5.41
C CYS A 333 13.50 -2.61 -4.92
N ALA A 334 14.57 -3.23 -4.39
CA ALA A 334 14.40 -4.47 -3.65
C ALA A 334 13.63 -4.17 -2.35
N ILE A 335 12.74 -5.07 -1.92
CA ILE A 335 11.91 -4.85 -0.72
C ILE A 335 12.77 -4.53 0.50
N LYS A 336 13.90 -5.22 0.65
CA LYS A 336 14.90 -5.00 1.71
C LYS A 336 15.47 -3.58 1.77
N ASP A 337 15.53 -2.88 0.64
CA ASP A 337 16.18 -1.57 0.51
C ASP A 337 15.18 -0.40 0.58
N THR A 338 13.88 -0.69 0.62
CA THR A 338 12.80 0.33 0.68
C THR A 338 12.94 1.28 1.87
N ALA A 339 13.44 0.79 3.01
CA ALA A 339 13.70 1.61 4.18
C ALA A 339 14.76 2.70 3.92
N GLN A 340 15.82 2.34 3.19
CA GLN A 340 16.89 3.27 2.83
C GLN A 340 16.40 4.28 1.78
N VAL A 341 15.67 3.83 0.76
CA VAL A 341 15.04 4.72 -0.22
C VAL A 341 14.10 5.71 0.47
N ASN A 342 13.26 5.24 1.40
CA ASN A 342 12.37 6.09 2.18
C ASN A 342 13.14 7.10 3.03
N LYS A 343 14.30 6.73 3.57
CA LYS A 343 15.16 7.65 4.32
C LYS A 343 15.64 8.80 3.42
N TYR A 344 16.07 8.50 2.20
CA TYR A 344 16.47 9.54 1.23
C TYR A 344 15.30 10.43 0.83
N LEU A 345 14.15 9.83 0.49
CA LEU A 345 12.97 10.58 0.03
C LEU A 345 12.26 11.35 1.15
N ASN A 346 12.52 11.04 2.42
CA ASN A 346 12.03 11.84 3.56
C ASN A 346 12.98 13.00 3.92
N ASP A 347 14.17 13.09 3.31
CA ASP A 347 15.07 14.21 3.53
C ASP A 347 14.54 15.47 2.83
N LYS A 348 14.40 16.56 3.59
CA LYS A 348 13.89 17.85 3.10
C LYS A 348 14.80 18.49 2.05
N SER A 349 16.10 18.25 2.09
CA SER A 349 17.06 18.75 1.10
C SER A 349 16.93 17.99 -0.21
N VAL A 350 16.73 16.66 -0.14
CA VAL A 350 16.44 15.82 -1.30
C VAL A 350 15.11 16.24 -1.95
N MET A 351 14.05 16.38 -1.17
CA MET A 351 12.72 16.75 -1.70
C MET A 351 12.65 18.15 -2.34
N LYS A 352 13.59 19.06 -2.03
CA LYS A 352 13.70 20.37 -2.71
C LYS A 352 14.22 20.27 -4.14
N MET A 353 14.84 19.16 -4.52
CA MET A 353 15.38 18.94 -5.87
C MET A 353 14.29 18.49 -6.86
N PHE A 354 13.11 18.14 -6.34
CA PHE A 354 11.95 17.75 -7.13
C PHE A 354 10.91 18.87 -7.22
N PRO A 355 9.95 18.78 -8.17
CA PRO A 355 8.75 19.59 -8.15
C PRO A 355 8.02 19.50 -6.79
N LEU A 356 7.51 20.64 -6.30
CA LEU A 356 6.86 20.73 -4.98
C LEU A 356 5.63 19.82 -4.79
N ASP A 357 5.03 19.41 -5.90
CA ASP A 357 3.83 18.60 -5.95
C ASP A 357 4.11 17.11 -6.22
N VAL A 358 5.38 16.68 -6.28
CA VAL A 358 5.72 15.26 -6.42
C VAL A 358 5.43 14.49 -5.14
N VAL A 359 4.87 13.29 -5.28
CA VAL A 359 4.69 12.32 -4.20
C VAL A 359 5.15 10.96 -4.70
N PHE A 360 6.03 10.28 -3.97
CA PHE A 360 6.49 8.94 -4.34
C PHE A 360 5.69 7.87 -3.60
N SER A 361 5.28 6.83 -4.34
CA SER A 361 4.52 5.71 -3.78
C SER A 361 4.96 4.40 -4.44
N TYR A 362 5.00 3.32 -3.66
CA TYR A 362 5.35 2.00 -4.17
C TYR A 362 4.13 1.28 -4.76
N THR A 363 4.38 0.41 -5.74
CA THR A 363 3.35 -0.53 -6.21
C THR A 363 3.02 -1.57 -5.15
N VAL A 364 1.76 -1.98 -5.11
CA VAL A 364 1.30 -3.07 -4.24
C VAL A 364 1.70 -4.44 -4.81
N LYS A 365 1.71 -4.57 -6.14
CA LYS A 365 2.13 -5.79 -6.82
C LYS A 365 3.66 -5.76 -6.94
N PRO A 366 4.34 -6.86 -6.59
CA PRO A 366 5.75 -6.99 -6.87
C PRO A 366 6.04 -6.92 -8.37
N TYR A 367 7.23 -6.48 -8.70
CA TYR A 367 7.70 -6.36 -10.08
C TYR A 367 8.07 -7.73 -10.68
N ASP A 368 8.61 -8.61 -9.86
CA ASP A 368 9.07 -9.95 -10.21
C ASP A 368 8.15 -11.05 -9.65
N ALA A 369 8.21 -12.23 -10.27
CA ALA A 369 7.41 -13.39 -9.84
C ALA A 369 7.77 -13.86 -8.43
N ASP A 370 9.04 -13.71 -8.04
CA ASP A 370 9.55 -14.11 -6.73
C ASP A 370 9.22 -13.08 -5.65
N GLY A 371 8.63 -11.93 -6.00
CA GLY A 371 8.21 -10.93 -5.03
C GLY A 371 9.33 -10.16 -4.34
N LYS A 372 10.55 -10.14 -4.89
CA LYS A 372 11.73 -9.51 -4.27
C LYS A 372 11.82 -8.00 -4.54
N PHE A 373 11.13 -7.50 -5.57
CA PHE A 373 11.24 -6.13 -6.05
C PHE A 373 9.87 -5.44 -6.13
N VAL A 374 9.86 -4.13 -5.87
CA VAL A 374 8.69 -3.25 -5.99
C VAL A 374 9.04 -2.04 -6.85
N GLN A 375 8.05 -1.49 -7.55
CA GLN A 375 8.25 -0.30 -8.39
C GLN A 375 7.95 0.97 -7.60
N LEU A 376 8.78 2.00 -7.76
CA LEU A 376 8.54 3.33 -7.23
C LEU A 376 7.90 4.20 -8.31
N VAL A 377 6.71 4.72 -8.02
CA VAL A 377 5.91 5.53 -8.94
C VAL A 377 5.89 6.99 -8.47
N ALA A 378 6.07 7.91 -9.42
CA ALA A 378 5.97 9.34 -9.16
C ALA A 378 4.56 9.86 -9.43
N LEU A 379 3.86 10.20 -8.35
CA LEU A 379 2.53 10.79 -8.35
C LEU A 379 2.63 12.32 -8.34
N LYS A 380 1.58 12.95 -8.84
CA LYS A 380 1.44 14.40 -8.88
C LYS A 380 0.24 14.85 -8.06
N SER A 381 0.52 15.60 -7.00
CA SER A 381 -0.48 16.19 -6.13
C SER A 381 -1.09 17.46 -6.72
N ASN A 382 -2.30 17.79 -6.28
CA ASN A 382 -2.91 19.09 -6.57
C ASN A 382 -2.34 20.19 -5.65
N ARG A 383 -2.81 21.44 -5.81
CA ARG A 383 -2.36 22.61 -5.02
C ARG A 383 -2.54 22.47 -3.49
N GLY A 384 -3.25 21.44 -3.01
CA GLY A 384 -3.44 21.12 -1.60
C GLY A 384 -2.68 19.88 -1.13
N GLY A 385 -1.78 19.30 -1.93
CA GLY A 385 -1.06 18.08 -1.60
C GLY A 385 -1.93 16.82 -1.63
N LYS A 386 -3.07 16.88 -2.34
CA LYS A 386 -4.05 15.79 -2.42
C LYS A 386 -4.12 15.17 -3.80
N ALA A 387 -4.73 14.00 -3.88
CA ALA A 387 -5.10 13.33 -5.12
C ALA A 387 -5.97 14.21 -6.04
N ALA A 388 -6.01 13.88 -7.32
CA ALA A 388 -6.85 14.58 -8.29
C ALA A 388 -8.33 14.27 -8.09
N MET A 389 -8.64 13.04 -7.63
CA MET A 389 -9.99 12.62 -7.21
C MET A 389 -9.89 11.60 -6.07
N GLU A 390 -10.92 11.53 -5.23
CA GLU A 390 -11.06 10.55 -4.15
C GLU A 390 -12.15 9.51 -4.49
N GLY A 391 -12.24 8.42 -3.71
CA GLY A 391 -13.13 7.28 -3.98
C GLY A 391 -14.60 7.52 -3.67
N ASP A 392 -14.97 8.64 -3.06
CA ASP A 392 -16.35 9.03 -2.74
C ASP A 392 -17.23 9.21 -3.98
N VAL A 393 -16.60 9.41 -5.15
CA VAL A 393 -17.29 9.55 -6.43
C VAL A 393 -17.54 8.22 -7.16
N VAL A 394 -17.00 7.10 -6.64
CA VAL A 394 -17.19 5.76 -7.21
C VAL A 394 -18.47 5.15 -6.64
N THR A 395 -19.42 4.84 -7.51
CA THR A 395 -20.73 4.27 -7.13
C THR A 395 -20.75 2.76 -7.15
N ASP A 396 -19.97 2.13 -8.04
CA ASP A 396 -19.89 0.68 -8.15
C ASP A 396 -18.48 0.24 -8.57
N ALA A 397 -18.03 -0.91 -8.09
CA ALA A 397 -16.76 -1.51 -8.49
C ALA A 397 -16.88 -3.04 -8.54
N ASN A 398 -16.76 -3.63 -9.74
CA ASN A 398 -16.95 -5.06 -9.97
C ASN A 398 -15.73 -5.69 -10.64
N GLU A 399 -15.22 -6.77 -10.07
CA GLU A 399 -14.20 -7.60 -10.71
C GLU A 399 -14.83 -8.38 -11.86
N THR A 400 -14.38 -8.10 -13.08
CA THR A 400 -14.84 -8.73 -14.32
C THR A 400 -13.70 -9.55 -14.88
N PHE A 401 -13.92 -10.85 -15.08
CA PHE A 401 -12.97 -11.68 -15.80
C PHE A 401 -13.20 -11.48 -17.30
N GLY A 402 -12.20 -10.95 -18.01
CA GLY A 402 -12.26 -10.85 -19.46
C GLY A 402 -12.47 -12.25 -20.06
N GLN A 403 -13.42 -12.38 -21.00
CA GLN A 403 -13.78 -13.66 -21.64
C GLN A 403 -12.59 -14.40 -22.31
N PHE A 404 -11.48 -13.69 -22.54
CA PHE A 404 -10.28 -14.19 -23.21
C PHE A 404 -8.97 -13.82 -22.49
N SER A 405 -9.00 -13.11 -21.36
CA SER A 405 -7.79 -12.69 -20.62
C SER A 405 -7.76 -13.32 -19.23
N SER A 406 -6.64 -13.91 -18.86
CA SER A 406 -6.35 -14.46 -17.52
C SER A 406 -6.09 -13.39 -16.46
N THR A 407 -6.41 -12.12 -16.75
CA THR A 407 -6.26 -10.97 -15.85
C THR A 407 -7.64 -10.53 -15.39
N ALA A 408 -7.83 -10.46 -14.07
CA ALA A 408 -9.01 -9.87 -13.45
C ALA A 408 -9.05 -8.37 -13.75
N GLU A 409 -10.13 -7.88 -14.35
CA GLU A 409 -10.33 -6.48 -14.71
C GLU A 409 -11.27 -5.82 -13.70
N VAL A 410 -10.91 -4.69 -13.10
CA VAL A 410 -11.84 -3.98 -12.19
C VAL A 410 -12.69 -2.99 -12.99
N SER A 411 -13.93 -3.41 -13.21
CA SER A 411 -15.13 -2.59 -13.39
C SER A 411 -15.21 -1.40 -12.44
N MET A 412 -15.17 -0.14 -12.85
CA MET A 412 -15.57 0.98 -11.97
C MET A 412 -16.64 1.85 -12.63
N GLU A 413 -17.70 2.16 -11.88
CA GLU A 413 -18.75 3.11 -12.25
C GLU A 413 -18.77 4.29 -11.27
N MET A 414 -18.96 5.50 -11.77
CA MET A 414 -18.92 6.75 -11.01
C MET A 414 -20.26 7.47 -11.04
N ASN A 415 -20.52 8.29 -10.02
CA ASN A 415 -21.66 9.21 -10.03
C ASN A 415 -21.46 10.34 -11.06
N ALA A 416 -22.50 11.16 -11.26
CA ALA A 416 -22.49 12.24 -12.25
C ALA A 416 -21.41 13.32 -12.02
N GLU A 417 -20.97 13.50 -10.77
CA GLU A 417 -19.87 14.42 -10.43
C GLU A 417 -18.51 13.78 -10.74
N GLY A 418 -18.29 12.53 -10.30
CA GLY A 418 -17.12 11.72 -10.61
C GLY A 418 -16.89 11.58 -12.11
N ALA A 419 -17.94 11.32 -12.89
CA ALA A 419 -17.85 11.23 -14.34
C ALA A 419 -17.32 12.53 -14.98
N LYS A 420 -17.67 13.71 -14.45
CA LYS A 420 -17.15 15.00 -14.94
C LYS A 420 -15.70 15.22 -14.53
N GLN A 421 -15.34 14.88 -13.30
CA GLN A 421 -13.97 14.98 -12.81
C GLN A 421 -13.05 14.03 -13.59
N TRP A 422 -13.48 12.78 -13.78
CA TRP A 422 -12.77 11.75 -14.54
C TRP A 422 -12.60 12.12 -16.02
N LYS A 423 -13.64 12.69 -16.62
CA LYS A 423 -13.58 13.24 -17.99
C LYS A 423 -12.50 14.31 -18.11
N ARG A 424 -12.43 15.24 -17.15
CA ARG A 424 -11.39 16.28 -17.14
C ARG A 424 -10.00 15.67 -16.93
N LEU A 425 -9.85 14.79 -15.95
CA LEU A 425 -8.59 14.12 -15.62
C LEU A 425 -8.04 13.35 -16.83
N THR A 426 -8.87 12.52 -17.46
CA THR A 426 -8.46 11.75 -18.65
C THR A 426 -8.16 12.65 -19.85
N LYS A 427 -8.93 13.72 -20.05
CA LYS A 427 -8.66 14.69 -21.13
C LYS A 427 -7.32 15.41 -20.96
N GLU A 428 -6.95 15.75 -19.73
CA GLU A 428 -5.71 16.48 -19.42
C GLU A 428 -4.47 15.57 -19.47
N ASN A 429 -4.65 14.25 -19.40
CA ASN A 429 -3.58 13.26 -19.28
C ASN A 429 -3.52 12.25 -20.44
N ILE A 430 -4.02 12.60 -21.63
CA ILE A 430 -3.93 11.72 -22.81
C ILE A 430 -2.46 11.40 -23.12
N GLY A 431 -2.13 10.10 -23.22
CA GLY A 431 -0.78 9.60 -23.41
C GLY A 431 0.04 9.48 -22.12
N LYS A 432 -0.49 9.92 -20.98
CA LYS A 432 0.11 9.81 -19.65
C LYS A 432 -0.66 8.83 -18.77
N SER A 433 -0.06 8.45 -17.65
CA SER A 433 -0.67 7.50 -16.73
C SER A 433 -1.52 8.20 -15.65
N VAL A 434 -2.62 7.56 -15.25
CA VAL A 434 -3.39 7.94 -14.06
C VAL A 434 -3.23 6.82 -13.05
N ALA A 435 -2.61 7.12 -11.92
CA ALA A 435 -2.36 6.14 -10.88
C ALA A 435 -3.59 5.99 -9.97
N ILE A 436 -3.92 4.75 -9.66
CA ILE A 436 -4.95 4.38 -8.71
C ILE A 436 -4.25 3.96 -7.43
N VAL A 437 -4.44 4.74 -6.38
CA VAL A 437 -3.76 4.59 -5.11
C VAL A 437 -4.77 4.17 -4.06
N LEU A 438 -4.39 3.18 -3.26
CA LEU A 438 -5.20 2.69 -2.16
C LEU A 438 -4.32 2.61 -0.92
N ASP A 439 -4.71 3.35 0.12
CA ASP A 439 -3.97 3.44 1.38
C ASP A 439 -2.49 3.86 1.19
N GLY A 440 -2.22 4.72 0.19
CA GLY A 440 -0.88 5.21 -0.12
C GLY A 440 0.00 4.31 -0.99
N TYR A 441 -0.51 3.16 -1.47
CA TYR A 441 0.17 2.27 -2.41
C TYR A 441 -0.49 2.31 -3.79
N VAL A 442 0.32 2.26 -4.85
CA VAL A 442 -0.18 2.22 -6.24
C VAL A 442 -0.66 0.82 -6.59
N TYR A 443 -1.94 0.69 -6.92
CA TYR A 443 -2.52 -0.58 -7.36
C TYR A 443 -2.36 -0.81 -8.86
N SER A 444 -2.59 0.24 -9.64
CA SER A 444 -2.43 0.26 -11.08
C SER A 444 -2.16 1.69 -11.56
N TYR A 445 -1.60 1.83 -12.75
CA TYR A 445 -1.30 3.12 -13.37
C TYR A 445 -1.54 3.07 -14.88
N PRO A 446 -2.78 2.81 -15.35
CA PRO A 446 -3.07 2.70 -16.78
C PRO A 446 -2.78 4.00 -17.53
N THR A 447 -2.27 3.86 -18.75
CA THR A 447 -2.08 4.98 -19.67
C THR A 447 -3.41 5.39 -20.31
N VAL A 448 -3.73 6.68 -20.24
CA VAL A 448 -4.96 7.22 -20.81
C VAL A 448 -4.85 7.31 -22.33
N GLN A 449 -5.66 6.53 -23.04
CA GLN A 449 -5.68 6.52 -24.50
C GLN A 449 -6.60 7.60 -25.09
N SER A 450 -7.68 7.95 -24.38
CA SER A 450 -8.68 8.92 -24.84
C SER A 450 -9.49 9.48 -23.67
N GLU A 451 -10.16 10.61 -23.88
CA GLU A 451 -11.10 11.22 -22.93
C GLU A 451 -12.27 10.27 -22.62
N ILE A 452 -12.55 10.02 -21.33
CA ILE A 452 -13.61 9.12 -20.87
C ILE A 452 -14.75 9.93 -20.26
N ALA A 453 -15.85 10.08 -20.99
CA ALA A 453 -17.00 10.87 -20.55
C ALA A 453 -18.13 10.06 -19.87
N GLY A 454 -18.07 8.73 -19.92
CA GLY A 454 -19.18 7.84 -19.56
C GLY A 454 -19.24 7.42 -18.08
N GLY A 455 -18.31 7.85 -17.25
CA GLY A 455 -18.25 7.46 -15.83
C GLY A 455 -17.99 5.97 -15.58
N ARG A 456 -17.71 5.19 -16.63
CA ARG A 456 -17.34 3.77 -16.55
C ARG A 456 -15.91 3.59 -17.03
N SER A 457 -15.08 2.89 -16.26
CA SER A 457 -13.70 2.59 -16.62
C SER A 457 -13.36 1.13 -16.41
N SER A 458 -12.68 0.57 -17.40
CA SER A 458 -11.94 -0.70 -17.37
C SER A 458 -10.65 -0.55 -16.54
N ILE A 459 -10.17 -1.51 -15.75
CA ILE A 459 -8.83 -1.49 -15.13
C ILE A 459 -8.22 -2.88 -15.24
N THR A 460 -7.22 -3.05 -16.11
CA THR A 460 -6.43 -4.28 -16.25
C THR A 460 -5.15 -4.24 -15.43
#